data_AF-A0AAE0FBJ1-F1
#
_entry.id   AF-A0AAE0FBJ1-F1
#
_cell.length_a   1.000
_cell.length_b   1.000
_cell.length_c   1.000
_cell.angle_alpha   90.00
_cell.angle_beta   90.00
_cell.angle_gamma   90.00
#
_symmetry.space_group_name_H-M   'P 1'
#
loop_
_entity.id
_entity.type
_entity.pdbx_description
1 polymer ?
#
loop_
_entity_poly.entity_id
_entity_poly.type
_entity_poly.pdbx_seq_one_letter_code
_entity_poly.pdbx_strand_id
1 'polypeptide(L)'
;MHHRVLPGVTRQTLLEHYNRTLAGMPVQFEETASFDASDDWGGHVSSTDTFGYRALQAVIKEVFGADMPVVPFLVLGATDSRHYTKLAPKRVFRFNPVRLSKSIAGSIHNINERIPVASLSEGCRFWFHFVRLVCE
;
A
#
# COMPACT_ATOMS: atom_id res chain seq x y z
N MET A 1 18.34 -10.73 1.93
CA MET A 1 16.94 -10.81 2.42
C MET A 1 16.22 -9.51 2.07
N HIS A 2 14.93 -9.53 1.76
CA HIS A 2 14.14 -8.32 1.55
C HIS A 2 13.33 -8.00 2.81
N HIS A 3 13.46 -6.78 3.32
CA HIS A 3 12.74 -6.33 4.51
C HIS A 3 11.67 -5.31 4.16
N ARG A 4 10.58 -5.38 4.92
CA ARG A 4 9.54 -4.35 4.99
C ARG A 4 9.32 -4.06 6.45
N VAL A 5 9.36 -2.80 6.82
CA VAL A 5 9.25 -2.38 8.22
C VAL A 5 7.81 -1.96 8.51
N LEU A 6 7.38 -2.19 9.76
CA LEU A 6 6.10 -1.71 10.23
C LEU A 6 6.15 -0.19 10.47
N PRO A 7 4.99 0.48 10.53
CA PRO A 7 4.97 1.87 10.94
C PRO A 7 5.64 2.09 12.29
N GLY A 8 6.50 3.11 12.37
CA GLY A 8 7.31 3.42 13.56
C GLY A 8 8.62 2.64 13.70
N VAL A 9 8.90 1.65 12.84
CA VAL A 9 10.20 0.96 12.79
C VAL A 9 11.10 1.67 11.78
N THR A 10 12.33 1.97 12.17
CA THR A 10 13.31 2.67 11.31
C THR A 10 14.35 1.71 10.75
N ARG A 11 15.04 2.14 9.69
CA ARG A 11 16.22 1.44 9.16
C ARG A 11 17.24 1.14 10.27
N GLN A 12 17.52 2.12 11.13
CA GLN A 12 18.48 1.96 12.22
C GLN A 12 18.06 0.85 13.20
N THR A 13 16.79 0.82 13.62
CA THR A 13 16.30 -0.24 14.52
C THR A 13 16.42 -1.63 13.91
N LEU A 14 16.26 -1.76 12.59
CA LEU A 14 16.45 -3.02 11.86
C LEU A 14 17.93 -3.43 11.85
N LEU A 15 18.85 -2.51 11.54
CA LEU A 15 20.29 -2.78 11.53
C LEU A 15 20.82 -3.15 12.92
N GLU A 16 20.34 -2.47 13.96
CA GLU A 16 20.65 -2.81 15.34
C GLU A 16 20.13 -4.20 15.73
N HIS A 17 18.93 -4.57 15.27
CA HIS A 17 18.42 -5.93 15.45
C HIS A 17 19.33 -6.96 14.77
N TYR A 18 19.78 -6.70 13.55
CA TYR A 18 20.71 -7.57 12.84
C TYR A 18 22.03 -7.76 13.59
N ASN A 19 22.66 -6.66 14.02
CA ASN A 19 23.91 -6.70 14.79
C ASN A 19 23.78 -7.53 16.06
N ARG A 20 22.65 -7.41 16.79
CA ARG A 20 22.40 -8.22 17.98
C ARG A 20 22.16 -9.69 17.67
N THR A 21 21.35 -9.98 16.67
CA THR A 21 20.94 -11.36 16.33
C THR A 21 22.09 -12.17 15.75
N LEU A 22 23.00 -11.55 15.01
CA LEU A 22 24.14 -12.22 14.37
C LEU A 22 25.42 -12.22 15.23
N ALA A 23 25.38 -11.66 16.44
CA ALA A 23 26.54 -11.58 17.32
C ALA A 23 27.12 -12.99 17.60
N GLY A 24 28.41 -13.18 17.31
CA GLY A 24 29.12 -14.45 17.50
C GLY A 24 28.91 -15.49 16.39
N MET A 25 28.12 -15.18 15.35
CA MET A 25 27.96 -16.05 14.19
C MET A 25 28.99 -15.70 13.11
N PRO A 26 29.50 -16.68 12.33
CA PRO A 26 30.42 -16.44 11.22
C PRO A 26 29.69 -15.93 9.98
N VAL A 27 28.81 -14.93 10.15
CA VAL A 27 27.96 -14.37 9.10
C VAL A 27 28.06 -12.85 9.14
N GLN A 28 28.23 -12.24 7.97
CA GLN A 28 28.18 -10.79 7.79
C GLN A 28 26.95 -10.41 6.97
N PHE A 29 26.49 -9.19 7.13
CA PHE A 29 25.41 -8.63 6.33
C PHE A 29 25.81 -7.29 5.76
N GLU A 30 25.30 -7.00 4.58
CA GLU A 30 25.47 -5.72 3.89
C GLU A 30 24.11 -5.30 3.36
N GLU A 31 23.82 -4.01 3.45
CA GLU A 31 22.64 -3.44 2.82
C GLU A 31 22.95 -3.09 1.37
N THR A 32 22.35 -3.82 0.44
CA THR A 32 22.64 -3.68 -0.99
C THR A 32 21.77 -2.65 -1.70
N ALA A 33 20.60 -2.31 -1.13
CA ALA A 33 19.71 -1.30 -1.69
C ALA A 33 18.75 -0.76 -0.62
N SER A 34 18.54 0.55 -0.64
CA SER A 34 17.49 1.25 0.09
C SER A 34 16.66 2.08 -0.88
N PHE A 35 15.34 1.90 -0.83
CA PHE A 35 14.40 2.66 -1.66
C PHE A 35 13.86 3.93 -0.97
N ASP A 36 14.19 4.13 0.31
CA ASP A 36 13.89 5.35 1.06
C ASP A 36 15.19 5.90 1.66
N ALA A 37 15.70 6.98 1.05
CA ALA A 37 16.87 7.70 1.56
C ALA A 37 16.54 8.60 2.77
N SER A 38 15.27 8.71 3.15
CA SER A 38 14.84 9.42 4.36
C SER A 38 14.66 8.45 5.52
N ASP A 39 15.03 8.87 6.74
CA ASP A 39 14.84 8.09 7.98
C ASP A 39 13.37 7.78 8.31
N ASP A 40 12.42 8.34 7.55
CA ASP A 40 10.98 8.08 7.64
C ASP A 40 10.56 6.79 6.91
N TRP A 41 11.28 5.71 7.19
CA TRP A 41 10.99 4.34 6.72
C TRP A 41 9.67 3.80 7.29
N GLY A 42 9.19 4.38 8.39
CA GLY A 42 8.05 3.93 9.17
C GLY A 42 6.68 4.19 8.53
N GLY A 43 6.59 4.18 7.19
CA GLY A 43 5.35 4.15 6.42
C GLY A 43 4.36 5.26 6.78
N HIS A 44 4.32 6.32 5.99
CA HIS A 44 3.35 7.39 6.22
C HIS A 44 1.91 6.86 6.25
N VAL A 45 1.28 7.06 7.41
CA VAL A 45 -0.11 6.69 7.64
C VAL A 45 -1.01 7.81 7.12
N SER A 46 -1.83 7.49 6.12
CA SER A 46 -2.81 8.40 5.54
C SER A 46 -3.96 8.64 6.50
N SER A 47 -4.39 9.89 6.60
CA SER A 47 -5.50 10.28 7.47
C SER A 47 -6.83 9.89 6.84
N THR A 48 -7.72 9.30 7.65
CA THR A 48 -9.11 9.03 7.28
C THR A 48 -9.99 10.27 7.35
N ASP A 49 -9.54 11.34 8.01
CA ASP A 49 -10.22 12.64 8.02
C ASP A 49 -9.69 13.54 6.90
N THR A 50 -9.97 13.16 5.66
CA THR A 50 -9.60 13.96 4.49
C THR A 50 -10.68 13.86 3.42
N PHE A 51 -10.72 14.85 2.53
CA PHE A 51 -11.56 14.79 1.33
C PHE A 51 -11.28 13.54 0.50
N GLY A 52 -10.00 13.19 0.28
CA GLY A 52 -9.62 12.02 -0.53
C GLY A 52 -10.14 10.70 0.06
N TYR A 53 -10.08 10.53 1.38
CA TYR A 53 -10.65 9.35 2.03
C TYR A 53 -12.17 9.30 1.91
N ARG A 54 -12.86 10.43 2.13
CA ARG A 54 -14.32 10.51 1.97
C ARG A 54 -14.77 10.26 0.53
N ALA A 55 -14.03 10.77 -0.46
CA ALA A 55 -14.27 10.51 -1.88
C ALA A 55 -14.10 9.02 -2.21
N LEU A 56 -13.05 8.38 -1.69
CA LEU A 56 -12.88 6.92 -1.80
C LEU A 56 -14.09 6.19 -1.22
N GLN A 57 -14.52 6.55 -0.01
CA GLN A 57 -15.68 5.92 0.64
C GLN A 57 -16.96 6.06 -0.19
N ALA A 58 -17.23 7.25 -0.72
CA ALA A 58 -18.42 7.51 -1.53
C ALA A 58 -18.43 6.65 -2.80
N VAL A 59 -17.34 6.66 -3.57
CA VAL A 59 -17.27 5.95 -4.85
C VAL A 59 -17.19 4.43 -4.64
N ILE A 60 -16.55 3.95 -3.57
CA ILE A 60 -16.57 2.52 -3.23
C ILE A 60 -18.02 2.06 -3.00
N LYS A 61 -18.82 2.83 -2.26
CA LYS A 61 -20.22 2.48 -1.98
C LYS A 61 -21.10 2.58 -3.22
N GLU A 62 -20.85 3.54 -4.09
CA GLU A 62 -21.54 3.68 -5.38
C GLU A 62 -21.22 2.50 -6.32
N VAL A 63 -19.97 2.07 -6.39
CA VAL A 63 -19.56 1.01 -7.33
C VAL A 63 -19.86 -0.38 -6.80
N PHE A 64 -19.57 -0.63 -5.52
CA PHE A 64 -19.55 -1.99 -4.95
C PHE A 64 -20.72 -2.28 -4.01
N GLY A 65 -21.56 -1.29 -3.66
CA GLY A 65 -22.77 -1.43 -2.86
C GLY A 65 -22.83 -0.47 -1.66
N ALA A 66 -24.01 0.10 -1.39
CA ALA A 66 -24.19 1.17 -0.40
C ALA A 66 -23.75 0.77 1.03
N ASP A 67 -23.92 -0.51 1.38
CA ASP A 67 -23.59 -1.05 2.69
C ASP A 67 -22.13 -1.53 2.81
N MET A 68 -21.31 -1.34 1.77
CA MET A 68 -19.92 -1.80 1.77
C MET A 68 -19.11 -1.05 2.86
N PRO A 69 -18.51 -1.78 3.83
CA PRO A 69 -17.65 -1.16 4.82
C PRO A 69 -16.33 -0.71 4.18
N VAL A 70 -15.85 0.47 4.57
CA VAL A 70 -14.57 1.01 4.11
C VAL A 70 -13.69 1.27 5.31
N VAL A 71 -12.61 0.51 5.42
CA VAL A 71 -11.68 0.56 6.55
C VAL A 71 -10.24 0.67 6.04
N PRO A 72 -9.36 1.43 6.72
CA PRO A 72 -7.95 1.48 6.37
C PRO A 72 -7.29 0.11 6.62
N PHE A 73 -6.30 -0.25 5.80
CA PHE A 73 -5.51 -1.46 5.96
C PHE A 73 -4.04 -1.21 5.63
N LEU A 74 -3.15 -2.09 6.12
CA LEU A 74 -1.72 -2.03 5.83
C LEU A 74 -1.43 -2.61 4.44
N VAL A 75 -0.83 -1.80 3.57
CA VAL A 75 -0.33 -2.28 2.28
C VAL A 75 1.06 -2.86 2.47
N LEU A 76 1.22 -4.14 2.14
CA LEU A 76 2.50 -4.83 2.21
C LEU A 76 3.36 -4.59 0.97
N GLY A 77 2.78 -4.19 -0.16
CA GLY A 77 3.52 -3.90 -1.39
C GLY A 77 4.29 -2.58 -1.34
N ALA A 78 5.37 -2.49 -2.12
CA ALA A 78 5.99 -1.19 -2.41
C ALA A 78 5.26 -0.59 -3.60
N THR A 79 4.75 0.63 -3.46
CA THR A 79 4.04 1.35 -4.52
C THR A 79 4.77 2.65 -4.84
N ASP A 80 4.42 3.26 -5.97
CA ASP A 80 4.97 4.57 -6.37
C ASP A 80 4.50 5.70 -5.45
N SER A 81 3.52 5.42 -4.57
CA SER A 81 3.07 6.29 -3.48
C SER A 81 4.22 6.95 -2.71
N ARG A 82 5.37 6.26 -2.55
CA ARG A 82 6.57 6.79 -1.87
C ARG A 82 7.06 8.12 -2.44
N HIS A 83 6.91 8.33 -3.75
CA HIS A 83 7.33 9.56 -4.43
C HIS A 83 6.39 10.74 -4.11
N TYR A 84 5.11 10.46 -3.82
CA TYR A 84 4.10 11.48 -3.52
C TYR A 84 3.98 11.79 -2.03
N THR A 85 4.48 10.88 -1.19
CA THR A 85 4.43 11.02 0.26
C THR A 85 5.05 12.33 0.77
N LYS A 86 6.17 12.78 0.18
CA LYS A 86 6.79 14.07 0.54
C LYS A 86 5.93 15.29 0.20
N LEU A 87 5.08 15.16 -0.82
CA LEU A 87 4.19 16.24 -1.29
C LEU A 87 2.89 16.27 -0.49
N ALA A 88 2.39 15.10 -0.07
CA ALA A 88 1.08 14.94 0.54
C ALA A 88 1.09 13.93 1.70
N PRO A 89 1.84 14.17 2.79
CA PRO A 89 2.22 13.15 3.78
C PRO A 89 1.07 12.44 4.49
N LYS A 90 -0.13 13.04 4.51
CA LYS A 90 -1.34 12.45 5.12
C LYS A 90 -2.44 12.10 4.12
N ARG A 91 -2.20 12.28 2.82
CA ARG A 91 -3.23 12.23 1.76
C ARG A 91 -2.86 11.32 0.59
N VAL A 92 -1.98 10.33 0.81
CA VAL A 92 -1.62 9.34 -0.22
C VAL A 92 -2.35 8.02 0.05
N PHE A 93 -3.41 7.76 -0.70
CA PHE A 93 -4.21 6.54 -0.53
C PHE A 93 -3.78 5.47 -1.53
N ARG A 94 -3.75 4.22 -1.06
CA ARG A 94 -3.42 3.05 -1.88
C ARG A 94 -4.67 2.19 -1.99
N PHE A 95 -5.30 2.20 -3.15
CA PHE A 95 -6.53 1.47 -3.40
C PHE A 95 -6.50 0.86 -4.79
N ASN A 96 -6.93 -0.39 -4.90
CA ASN A 96 -7.09 -1.09 -6.17
C ASN A 96 -8.53 -1.60 -6.26
N PRO A 97 -9.36 -1.12 -7.20
CA PRO A 97 -10.78 -1.44 -7.28
C PRO A 97 -11.03 -2.82 -7.92
N VAL A 98 -10.39 -3.85 -7.38
CA VAL A 98 -10.52 -5.25 -7.83
C VAL A 98 -11.05 -6.09 -6.67
N ARG A 99 -12.04 -6.95 -6.96
CA ARG A 99 -12.53 -7.92 -5.98
C ARG A 99 -11.47 -8.99 -5.72
N LEU A 100 -10.72 -8.82 -4.65
CA LEU A 100 -9.55 -9.62 -4.35
C LEU A 100 -9.92 -10.85 -3.50
N SER A 101 -10.28 -11.95 -4.17
CA SER A 101 -10.38 -13.26 -3.50
C SER A 101 -9.00 -13.78 -3.11
N LYS A 102 -8.93 -14.75 -2.19
CA LYS A 102 -7.65 -15.36 -1.78
C LYS A 102 -6.87 -15.95 -2.97
N SER A 103 -7.56 -16.55 -3.94
CA SER A 103 -6.92 -17.12 -5.13
C SER A 103 -6.36 -16.06 -6.06
N ILE A 104 -7.08 -14.95 -6.28
CA ILE A 104 -6.60 -13.81 -7.07
C ILE A 104 -5.40 -13.17 -6.36
N ALA A 105 -5.51 -12.92 -5.06
CA ALA A 105 -4.42 -12.37 -4.26
C ALA A 105 -3.14 -13.22 -4.35
N GLY A 106 -3.26 -14.54 -4.25
CA GLY A 106 -2.13 -15.47 -4.37
C GLY A 106 -1.54 -15.59 -5.78
N SER A 107 -2.24 -15.08 -6.80
CA SER A 107 -1.75 -15.08 -8.18
C SER A 107 -0.91 -13.85 -8.53
N ILE A 108 -0.92 -12.80 -7.70
CA ILE A 108 -0.13 -11.57 -7.92
C ILE A 108 1.36 -11.94 -7.96
N HIS A 109 2.04 -11.56 -9.04
CA HIS A 109 3.44 -11.89 -9.33
C HIS A 109 3.72 -13.40 -9.45
N ASN A 110 2.71 -14.19 -9.79
CA ASN A 110 2.82 -15.63 -9.95
C ASN A 110 2.32 -16.09 -11.33
N ILE A 111 2.49 -17.37 -11.64
CA ILE A 111 2.05 -17.95 -12.90
C ILE A 111 0.53 -17.80 -13.05
N ASN A 112 0.08 -17.40 -14.25
CA ASN A 112 -1.34 -17.21 -14.59
C ASN A 112 -2.05 -16.15 -13.73
N GLU A 113 -1.35 -15.08 -13.36
CA GLU A 113 -1.95 -13.87 -12.80
C GLU A 113 -3.12 -13.40 -13.67
N ARG A 114 -4.29 -13.22 -13.05
CA ARG A 114 -5.52 -12.86 -13.75
C ARG A 114 -6.54 -12.25 -12.80
N ILE A 115 -7.49 -11.53 -13.39
CA ILE A 115 -8.68 -11.03 -12.70
C ILE A 115 -9.94 -11.38 -13.51
N PRO A 116 -11.12 -11.49 -12.87
CA PRO A 116 -12.38 -11.59 -13.60
C PRO A 116 -12.62 -10.36 -14.46
N VAL A 117 -13.13 -10.54 -15.69
CA VAL A 117 -13.49 -9.44 -16.59
C VAL A 117 -14.50 -8.48 -15.95
N ALA A 118 -15.43 -9.00 -15.16
CA ALA A 118 -16.38 -8.17 -14.40
C ALA A 118 -15.66 -7.21 -13.42
N SER A 119 -14.61 -7.67 -12.73
CA SER A 119 -13.83 -6.82 -11.82
C SER A 119 -13.02 -5.77 -12.56
N LEU A 120 -12.56 -6.05 -13.78
CA LEU A 120 -11.95 -5.02 -14.63
C LEU A 120 -12.96 -3.92 -14.96
N SER A 121 -14.20 -4.29 -15.33
CA SER A 121 -15.27 -3.34 -15.62
C SER A 121 -15.65 -2.49 -14.40
N GLU A 122 -15.81 -3.12 -13.22
CA GLU A 122 -16.04 -2.41 -11.95
C GLU A 122 -14.89 -1.44 -11.64
N GLY A 123 -13.64 -1.86 -11.89
CA GLY A 123 -12.45 -1.04 -11.69
C GLY A 123 -12.42 0.20 -12.58
N CYS A 124 -12.74 0.05 -13.87
CA CYS A 124 -12.87 1.18 -14.79
C CYS A 124 -13.98 2.15 -14.35
N ARG A 125 -15.14 1.63 -13.92
CA ARG A 125 -16.22 2.44 -13.37
C ARG A 125 -15.75 3.21 -12.14
N PHE A 126 -15.10 2.53 -11.20
CA PHE A 126 -14.55 3.17 -10.00
C PHE A 126 -13.65 4.36 -10.36
N TRP A 127 -12.63 4.17 -11.22
CA TRP A 127 -11.70 5.25 -11.56
C TRP A 127 -12.38 6.40 -12.29
N PHE A 128 -13.33 6.13 -13.19
CA PHE A 128 -14.11 7.17 -13.85
C PHE A 128 -14.87 8.04 -12.85
N HIS A 129 -15.65 7.42 -11.96
CA HIS A 129 -16.43 8.15 -10.96
C HIS A 129 -15.52 8.88 -9.95
N PHE A 130 -14.41 8.26 -9.54
CA PHE A 130 -13.46 8.86 -8.61
C PHE A 130 -12.79 10.10 -9.20
N VAL A 131 -12.29 10.03 -10.43
CA VAL A 131 -11.65 11.17 -11.10
C VAL A 131 -12.65 12.32 -11.28
N ARG A 132 -13.89 12.04 -11.72
CA ARG A 132 -14.92 13.08 -11.81
C ARG A 132 -15.21 13.74 -10.48
N LEU A 133 -15.38 12.95 -9.41
CA LEU A 133 -15.68 13.49 -8.08
C LEU A 133 -14.57 14.38 -7.50
N VAL A 134 -13.30 14.12 -7.84
CA VAL A 134 -12.16 14.84 -7.25
C VAL A 134 -11.59 15.96 -8.13
N CYS A 135 -12.01 16.02 -9.41
CA CYS A 135 -11.50 16.99 -10.38
C CYS A 135 -12.58 17.94 -10.95
N GLU A 136 -13.87 17.65 -10.76
CA GLU A 136 -14.98 18.56 -11.04
C GLU A 136 -15.35 19.35 -9.77
#